data_AF-A4G9F2-F1
#
_entry.id   AF-A4G9F2-F1
#
_cell.length_a   1.000
_cell.length_b   1.000
_cell.length_c   1.000
_cell.angle_alpha   90.00
_cell.angle_beta   90.00
_cell.angle_gamma   90.00
#
_symmetry.space_group_name_H-M   'P 1'
#
loop_
_entity.id
_entity.type
_entity.pdbx_description
1 polymer ?
#
loop_
_entity_poly.entity_id
_entity_poly.type
_entity_poly.pdbx_seq_one_letter_code
_entity_poly.pdbx_strand_id
1 'polypeptide(L)'
;MSNPKKQNASISGGAKFTKLGGGVNGQNKIFRCGVQHISKLRRELEANGLALRDTSGLTQCQTLLRVLQYLGERGINTPESVGCGFYRVATRIFELEAAGWLIASCREAIVGADGLSHIGIARYVLIGKRDEFQSPQSSLDLGEQQ
;
A
#
# COMPACT_ATOMS: atom_id res chain seq x y z
N MET A 1 -7.92 -29.31 28.20
CA MET A 1 -6.67 -28.54 28.05
C MET A 1 -5.82 -29.19 26.98
N SER A 2 -5.54 -28.50 25.88
CA SER A 2 -4.43 -28.83 24.95
C SER A 2 -4.28 -27.71 23.91
N ASN A 3 -3.18 -26.98 24.00
CA ASN A 3 -2.65 -26.00 23.03
C ASN A 3 -1.15 -26.35 22.85
N PRO A 4 -0.44 -25.90 21.81
CA PRO A 4 -0.73 -25.82 20.38
C PRO A 4 0.37 -26.56 19.54
N LYS A 5 0.19 -26.76 18.23
CA LYS A 5 1.33 -27.06 17.33
C LYS A 5 1.58 -25.87 16.41
N LYS A 6 2.62 -25.08 16.74
CA LYS A 6 3.36 -24.30 15.74
C LYS A 6 4.30 -25.27 15.03
N GLN A 7 4.01 -25.59 13.78
CA GLN A 7 4.98 -26.19 12.88
C GLN A 7 5.37 -25.13 11.86
N ASN A 8 6.65 -24.76 11.92
CA ASN A 8 7.34 -24.06 10.87
C ASN A 8 7.06 -24.75 9.53
N ALA A 9 6.34 -24.08 8.63
CA ALA A 9 6.41 -24.35 7.21
C ALA A 9 6.94 -23.08 6.55
N SER A 10 8.25 -23.07 6.37
CA SER A 10 8.94 -22.22 5.42
C SER A 10 8.52 -22.56 3.99
N ILE A 11 8.78 -21.60 3.09
CA ILE A 11 8.88 -21.75 1.63
C ILE A 11 7.63 -21.29 0.88
N SER A 12 7.86 -20.30 0.00
CA SER A 12 7.06 -19.91 -1.17
C SER A 12 5.67 -19.30 -0.92
N GLY A 13 5.59 -17.99 -1.06
CA GLY A 13 4.32 -17.27 -1.15
C GLY A 13 4.46 -15.81 -1.54
N GLY A 14 5.47 -15.46 -2.36
CA GLY A 14 5.41 -14.21 -3.12
C GLY A 14 4.20 -14.31 -4.05
N ALA A 15 3.30 -13.34 -4.00
CA ALA A 15 2.10 -13.36 -4.81
C ALA A 15 2.51 -13.42 -6.30
N LYS A 16 2.17 -14.51 -6.99
CA LYS A 16 2.29 -14.54 -8.45
C LYS A 16 1.17 -13.68 -9.01
N PHE A 17 1.54 -12.55 -9.60
CA PHE A 17 0.65 -11.80 -10.48
C PHE A 17 0.47 -12.61 -11.76
N THR A 18 -0.67 -13.29 -11.91
CA THR A 18 -1.07 -13.90 -13.17
C THR A 18 -2.19 -13.07 -13.80
N LYS A 19 -1.84 -12.39 -14.90
CA LYS A 19 -2.75 -11.72 -15.81
C LYS A 19 -3.72 -12.74 -16.45
N LEU A 20 -4.98 -12.31 -16.58
CA LEU A 20 -5.97 -12.67 -17.62
C LEU A 20 -6.32 -14.16 -17.80
N GLY A 21 -7.52 -14.51 -17.33
CA GLY A 21 -8.25 -15.71 -17.75
C GLY A 21 -8.90 -16.44 -16.57
N GLY A 22 -10.22 -16.36 -16.48
CA GLY A 22 -11.07 -17.34 -15.78
C GLY A 22 -10.84 -17.57 -14.28
N GLY A 23 -11.76 -17.02 -13.47
CA GLY A 23 -12.26 -17.71 -12.28
C GLY A 23 -11.24 -18.27 -11.28
N VAL A 24 -10.33 -17.43 -10.78
CA VAL A 24 -9.75 -17.69 -9.45
C VAL A 24 -10.70 -17.08 -8.44
N ASN A 25 -11.41 -17.92 -7.68
CA ASN A 25 -11.94 -17.53 -6.36
C ASN A 25 -10.73 -17.22 -5.48
N GLY A 26 -10.12 -16.06 -5.71
CA GLY A 26 -9.09 -15.50 -4.85
C GLY A 26 -9.70 -15.47 -3.47
N GLN A 27 -9.17 -16.29 -2.56
CA GLN A 27 -9.49 -16.16 -1.16
C GLN A 27 -9.19 -14.71 -0.81
N ASN A 28 -10.22 -13.88 -0.67
CA ASN A 28 -10.09 -12.51 -0.21
C ASN A 28 -9.61 -12.61 1.23
N LYS A 29 -8.29 -12.71 1.39
CA LYS A 29 -7.65 -12.91 2.67
C LYS A 29 -7.99 -11.70 3.53
N ILE A 30 -8.83 -11.92 4.53
CA ILE A 30 -9.24 -10.88 5.45
C ILE A 30 -7.99 -10.46 6.24
N PHE A 31 -7.60 -9.21 6.07
CA PHE A 31 -6.42 -8.65 6.73
C PHE A 31 -6.78 -8.19 8.15
N ARG A 32 -6.06 -8.67 9.16
CA ARG A 32 -6.33 -8.29 10.56
C ARG A 32 -5.56 -7.02 10.91
N CYS A 33 -6.23 -5.87 10.84
CA CYS A 33 -5.70 -4.56 11.20
C CYS A 33 -6.14 -4.17 12.63
N GLY A 34 -5.75 -4.99 13.61
CA GLY A 34 -6.05 -4.73 15.02
C GLY A 34 -5.10 -3.68 15.66
N VAL A 35 -5.39 -3.30 16.91
CA VAL A 35 -4.56 -2.34 17.68
C VAL A 35 -3.08 -2.72 17.72
N GLN A 36 -2.77 -4.02 17.89
CA GLN A 36 -1.40 -4.51 17.93
C GLN A 36 -0.68 -4.30 16.59
N HIS A 37 -1.40 -4.49 15.48
CA HIS A 37 -0.85 -4.31 14.14
C HIS A 37 -0.54 -2.84 13.87
N ILE A 38 -1.50 -1.96 14.14
CA ILE A 38 -1.32 -0.51 14.02
C ILE A 38 -0.19 -0.02 14.92
N SER A 39 -0.13 -0.49 16.16
CA SER A 39 0.93 -0.11 17.11
C SER A 39 2.30 -0.56 16.63
N LYS A 40 2.41 -1.76 16.04
CA LYS A 40 3.65 -2.26 15.47
C LYS A 40 4.09 -1.42 14.27
N LEU A 41 3.17 -1.12 13.36
CA LEU A 41 3.45 -0.26 12.20
C LEU A 41 3.88 1.14 12.66
N ARG A 42 3.18 1.74 13.62
CA ARG A 42 3.53 3.06 14.16
C ARG A 42 4.95 3.08 14.73
N ARG A 43 5.31 2.09 15.56
CA ARG A 43 6.67 1.96 16.11
C ARG A 43 7.72 1.77 15.03
N GLU A 44 7.40 1.00 13.99
CA GLU A 44 8.28 0.82 12.83
C GLU A 44 8.52 2.14 12.11
N LEU A 45 7.47 2.92 11.84
CA LEU A 45 7.59 4.24 11.21
C LEU A 45 8.35 5.23 12.10
N GLU A 46 8.09 5.25 13.41
CA GLU A 46 8.82 6.06 14.39
C GLU A 46 10.32 5.72 14.40
N ALA A 47 10.67 4.43 14.45
CA ALA A 47 12.06 3.98 14.46
C ALA A 47 12.83 4.37 13.18
N ASN A 48 12.12 4.53 12.06
CA ASN A 48 12.69 4.99 10.78
C ASN A 48 12.57 6.51 10.58
N GLY A 49 12.13 7.27 11.58
CA GLY A 49 11.98 8.73 11.50
C GLY A 49 10.83 9.20 10.57
N LEU A 50 9.88 8.31 10.28
CA LEU A 50 8.73 8.53 9.39
C LEU A 50 7.42 8.81 10.15
N ALA A 51 7.50 9.03 11.46
CA ALA A 51 6.35 9.43 12.25
C ALA A 51 5.85 10.82 11.85
N LEU A 52 4.53 10.96 11.76
CA LEU A 52 3.89 12.24 11.50
C LEU A 52 4.11 13.18 12.69
N ARG A 53 4.77 14.32 12.46
CA ARG A 53 5.16 15.28 13.51
C ARG A 53 4.14 16.40 13.70
N ASP A 54 3.43 16.77 12.64
CA ASP A 54 2.42 17.82 12.66
C ASP A 54 1.23 17.46 11.76
N THR A 55 0.11 18.15 11.98
CA THR A 55 -1.16 17.89 11.29
C THR A 55 -1.39 18.81 10.10
N SER A 56 -0.42 19.61 9.68
CA SER A 56 -0.56 20.44 8.48
C SER A 56 -0.74 19.57 7.23
N GLY A 57 -1.51 20.05 6.26
CA GLY A 57 -1.76 19.29 5.02
C GLY A 57 -0.48 18.96 4.27
N LEU A 58 0.45 19.93 4.20
CA LEU A 58 1.73 19.76 3.53
C LEU A 58 2.59 18.67 4.20
N THR A 59 2.76 18.73 5.51
CA THR A 59 3.54 17.70 6.23
C THR A 59 2.88 16.34 6.11
N GLN A 60 1.56 16.25 6.19
CA GLN A 60 0.84 14.99 5.98
C GLN A 60 1.13 14.40 4.59
N CYS A 61 1.07 15.20 3.52
CA CYS A 61 1.41 14.73 2.18
C CYS A 61 2.86 14.27 2.05
N GLN A 62 3.81 15.10 2.49
CA GLN A 62 5.23 14.80 2.37
C GLN A 62 5.61 13.56 3.20
N THR A 63 5.05 13.43 4.41
CA THR A 63 5.28 12.27 5.26
C THR A 63 4.63 11.02 4.66
N LEU A 64 3.41 11.12 4.14
CA LEU A 64 2.73 10.01 3.48
C LEU A 64 3.52 9.49 2.28
N LEU A 65 4.07 10.39 1.45
CA LEU A 65 4.93 10.01 0.35
C LEU A 65 6.15 9.21 0.82
N ARG A 66 6.87 9.69 1.85
CA ARG A 66 8.03 8.99 2.40
C ARG A 66 7.66 7.63 2.99
N VAL A 67 6.50 7.55 3.64
CA VAL A 67 5.95 6.29 4.14
C VAL A 67 5.66 5.32 3.00
N LEU A 68 5.00 5.76 1.92
CA LEU A 68 4.74 4.91 0.76
C LEU A 68 6.02 4.45 0.07
N GLN A 69 7.03 5.32 -0.03
CA GLN A 69 8.37 4.95 -0.53
C GLN A 69 9.03 3.87 0.34
N TYR A 70 9.00 4.04 1.67
CA TYR A 70 9.57 3.08 2.61
C TYR A 70 8.85 1.72 2.58
N LEU A 71 7.51 1.73 2.50
CA LEU A 71 6.70 0.52 2.50
C LEU A 71 6.75 -0.23 1.16
N GLY A 72 7.00 0.48 0.06
CA GLY A 72 7.02 -0.09 -1.30
C GLY A 72 5.73 -0.85 -1.60
N GLU A 73 5.87 -2.07 -2.11
CA GLU A 73 4.75 -2.95 -2.47
C GLU A 73 3.83 -3.30 -1.30
N ARG A 74 4.31 -3.22 -0.05
CA ARG A 74 3.47 -3.47 1.13
C ARG A 74 2.33 -2.46 1.20
N GLY A 75 2.59 -1.23 0.76
CA GLY A 75 1.64 -0.13 0.81
C GLY A 75 1.12 0.15 2.21
N ILE A 76 0.11 1.01 2.28
CA ILE A 76 -0.61 1.32 3.51
C ILE A 76 -2.11 1.40 3.24
N ASN A 77 -2.91 0.82 4.12
CA ASN A 77 -4.37 0.92 4.02
C ASN A 77 -4.94 2.10 4.81
N THR A 78 -6.21 2.43 4.54
CA THR A 78 -6.85 3.58 5.20
C THR A 78 -6.82 3.48 6.73
N PRO A 79 -7.16 2.34 7.37
CA PRO A 79 -7.17 2.26 8.84
C PRO A 79 -5.78 2.23 9.47
N GLU A 80 -4.78 1.62 8.82
CA GLU A 80 -3.37 1.74 9.20
C GLU A 80 -2.93 3.21 9.20
N SER A 81 -3.26 3.93 8.13
CA SER A 81 -2.91 5.34 7.95
C SER A 81 -3.58 6.22 9.01
N VAL A 82 -4.88 6.03 9.25
CA VAL A 82 -5.61 6.74 10.32
C VAL A 82 -5.01 6.41 11.69
N GLY A 83 -4.69 5.13 11.91
CA GLY A 83 -3.99 4.66 13.11
C GLY A 83 -2.59 5.25 13.28
N CYS A 84 -1.95 5.72 12.22
CA CYS A 84 -0.66 6.42 12.25
C CYS A 84 -0.81 7.96 12.32
N GLY A 85 -2.04 8.47 12.46
CA GLY A 85 -2.32 9.91 12.64
C GLY A 85 -2.62 10.68 11.35
N PHE A 86 -2.68 10.02 10.19
CA PHE A 86 -3.05 10.67 8.95
C PHE A 86 -4.56 10.93 8.88
N TYR A 87 -4.94 12.16 8.53
CA TYR A 87 -6.34 12.52 8.34
C TYR A 87 -6.66 12.64 6.86
N ARG A 88 -7.84 12.18 6.45
CA ARG A 88 -8.33 12.28 5.06
C ARG A 88 -7.30 11.76 4.05
N VAL A 89 -6.78 10.55 4.27
CA VAL A 89 -5.70 9.94 3.47
C VAL A 89 -6.01 9.97 1.98
N ALA A 90 -7.24 9.69 1.57
CA ALA A 90 -7.65 9.77 0.17
C ALA A 90 -7.39 11.16 -0.45
N THR A 91 -7.65 12.24 0.29
CA THR A 91 -7.32 13.60 -0.15
C THR A 91 -5.82 13.79 -0.32
N ARG A 92 -5.01 13.28 0.62
CA ARG A 92 -3.53 13.34 0.53
C ARG A 92 -2.99 12.54 -0.66
N ILE A 93 -3.60 11.40 -0.97
CA ILE A 93 -3.28 10.61 -2.18
C ILE A 93 -3.58 11.43 -3.44
N PHE A 94 -4.76 12.04 -3.54
CA PHE A 94 -5.08 12.89 -4.70
C PHE A 94 -4.15 14.09 -4.85
N GLU A 95 -3.72 14.71 -3.74
CA GLU A 95 -2.73 15.79 -3.76
C GLU A 95 -1.36 15.30 -4.26
N LEU A 96 -0.93 14.08 -3.89
CA LEU A 96 0.29 13.47 -4.43
C LEU A 96 0.16 13.13 -5.91
N GLU A 97 -0.98 12.61 -6.35
CA GLU A 97 -1.24 12.32 -7.77
C GLU A 97 -1.28 13.60 -8.62
N ALA A 98 -1.85 14.69 -8.07
CA ALA A 98 -1.82 16.01 -8.69
C ALA A 98 -0.39 16.56 -8.80
N ALA A 99 0.47 16.23 -7.84
CA ALA A 99 1.91 16.55 -7.87
C ALA A 99 2.73 15.63 -8.81
N GLY A 100 2.09 14.73 -9.56
CA GLY A 100 2.73 13.88 -10.57
C GLY A 100 3.20 12.51 -10.07
N TRP A 101 2.84 12.10 -8.86
CA TRP A 101 3.10 10.74 -8.38
C TRP A 101 2.08 9.76 -8.95
N LEU A 102 2.52 8.53 -9.22
CA LEU A 102 1.65 7.44 -9.64
C LEU A 102 1.43 6.50 -8.45
N ILE A 103 0.19 6.42 -7.98
CA ILE A 103 -0.20 5.61 -6.83
C ILE A 103 -1.27 4.62 -7.27
N ALA A 104 -1.02 3.34 -7.07
CA ALA A 104 -2.05 2.32 -7.27
C ALA A 104 -2.91 2.19 -6.01
N SER A 105 -4.18 1.88 -6.20
CA SER A 105 -5.09 1.53 -5.12
C SER A 105 -5.73 0.17 -5.37
N CYS A 106 -5.79 -0.68 -4.34
CA CYS A 106 -6.54 -1.92 -4.37
C CYS A 106 -7.54 -1.97 -3.20
N ARG A 107 -8.59 -2.79 -3.35
CA ARG A 107 -9.62 -2.96 -2.33
C ARG A 107 -9.34 -4.21 -1.53
N GLU A 108 -9.37 -4.10 -0.21
CA GLU A 108 -9.20 -5.21 0.72
C GLU A 108 -10.31 -5.28 1.76
N ALA A 109 -10.54 -6.49 2.26
CA ALA A 109 -11.37 -6.72 3.43
C ALA A 109 -10.46 -6.77 4.66
N ILE A 110 -10.80 -6.02 5.70
CA ILE A 110 -10.04 -5.98 6.94
C ILE A 110 -10.93 -6.29 8.15
N VAL A 111 -10.33 -6.75 9.24
CA VAL A 111 -10.93 -6.69 10.58
C VAL A 111 -10.22 -5.58 11.36
N GLY A 112 -10.99 -4.58 11.79
CA GLY A 112 -10.48 -3.40 12.49
C GLY A 112 -10.10 -3.66 13.95
N ALA A 113 -9.64 -2.60 14.61
CA ALA A 113 -9.33 -2.60 16.04
C ALA A 113 -10.56 -2.82 16.94
N ASP A 114 -11.74 -2.48 16.45
CA ASP A 114 -13.06 -2.71 17.06
C ASP A 114 -13.55 -4.16 16.92
N GLY A 115 -12.82 -5.00 16.16
CA GLY A 115 -13.24 -6.37 15.86
C GLY A 115 -14.30 -6.45 14.76
N LEU A 116 -14.70 -5.33 14.14
CA LEU A 116 -15.65 -5.31 13.04
C LEU A 116 -14.95 -5.58 11.71
N SER A 117 -15.68 -6.22 10.79
CA SER A 117 -15.21 -6.48 9.44
C SER A 117 -15.57 -5.32 8.52
N HIS A 118 -14.57 -4.70 7.90
CA HIS A 118 -14.75 -3.64 6.92
C HIS A 118 -14.35 -4.15 5.53
N ILE A 119 -15.28 -4.07 4.58
CA ILE A 119 -15.07 -4.52 3.20
C ILE A 119 -14.79 -3.30 2.32
N GLY A 120 -13.90 -3.45 1.34
CA GLY A 120 -13.64 -2.41 0.34
C GLY A 120 -12.73 -1.28 0.84
N ILE A 121 -11.91 -1.56 1.87
CA ILE A 121 -10.90 -0.63 2.33
C ILE A 121 -9.84 -0.45 1.25
N ALA A 122 -9.45 0.80 1.00
CA ALA A 122 -8.39 1.08 0.04
C ALA A 122 -7.01 0.83 0.69
N ARG A 123 -6.15 0.10 -0.04
CA ARG A 123 -4.71 0.04 0.18
C ARG A 123 -4.02 0.79 -0.94
N TYR A 124 -3.11 1.69 -0.58
CA TYR A 124 -2.37 2.54 -1.49
C TYR A 124 -0.93 2.07 -1.59
N VAL A 125 -0.41 2.00 -2.81
CA VAL A 125 0.96 1.58 -3.13
C VAL A 125 1.57 2.59 -4.08
N LEU A 126 2.75 3.12 -3.75
CA LEU A 126 3.46 3.99 -4.68
C LEU A 126 4.09 3.17 -5.80
N ILE A 127 3.84 3.57 -7.04
CA ILE A 127 4.41 2.93 -8.23
C ILE A 127 5.67 3.68 -8.70
N GLY A 128 5.66 5.01 -8.61
CA GLY A 128 6.79 5.86 -9.00
C GLY A 128 6.33 7.25 -9.38
N LYS A 129 7.17 8.00 -10.11
CA LYS A 129 6.80 9.32 -10.63
C LYS A 129 6.32 9.18 -12.08
N ARG A 130 5.24 9.88 -12.46
CA ARG A 130 4.61 9.74 -13.80
C ARG A 130 5.61 9.97 -14.94
N ASP A 131 6.53 10.91 -14.79
CA ASP A 131 7.54 11.26 -15.80
C ASP A 131 8.48 10.09 -16.11
N GLU A 132 8.75 9.20 -15.15
CA GLU A 132 9.63 8.03 -15.33
C GLU A 132 9.01 7.01 -16.30
N PHE A 133 7.68 6.95 -16.36
CA PHE A 133 6.92 6.04 -17.23
C PHE A 133 6.59 6.64 -18.60
N GLN A 134 6.87 7.94 -18.80
CA GLN A 134 6.67 8.63 -20.07
C GLN A 134 7.88 8.53 -21.02
N SER A 135 8.93 7.79 -20.66
CA SER A 135 9.97 7.41 -21.62
C SER A 135 9.30 6.75 -22.82
N PRO A 136 9.17 7.44 -23.97
CA PRO A 136 8.51 6.88 -25.12
C PRO A 136 9.34 5.67 -25.54
N GLN A 137 8.68 4.63 -26.04
CA GLN A 137 9.35 3.73 -26.97
C GLN A 137 10.16 4.61 -27.93
N SER A 138 11.49 4.54 -27.81
CA SER A 138 12.44 5.12 -28.75
C SER A 138 11.89 4.85 -30.14
N SER A 139 11.66 5.92 -30.90
CA SER A 139 11.13 5.88 -32.26
C SER A 139 11.71 4.66 -32.98
N LEU A 140 10.86 3.66 -33.23
CA LEU A 140 11.23 2.53 -34.05
C LEU A 140 11.34 3.11 -35.46
N ASP A 141 12.53 3.59 -35.79
CA ASP A 141 12.89 4.04 -37.13
C ASP A 141 12.93 2.80 -38.01
N LEU A 142 11.75 2.43 -38.52
CA LEU A 142 11.60 1.44 -39.56
C LEU A 142 12.11 2.08 -40.83
N GLY A 143 13.44 2.08 -40.98
CA GLY A 143 14.12 2.66 -42.13
C GLY A 143 13.42 2.28 -43.42
N GLU A 144 13.16 3.28 -44.26
CA GLU A 144 12.63 3.09 -45.61
C GLU A 144 13.54 2.12 -46.36
N GLN A 145 13.03 0.93 -46.66
CA GLN A 145 13.68 0.04 -47.61
C GLN A 145 13.50 0.66 -48.99
N GLN A 146 14.62 1.09 -49.58
CA GLN A 146 14.75 1.38 -51.00
C GLN A 146 14.46 0.14 -51.85
#